data_AF-A0A969ERG7-F1
#
_entry.id   AF-A0A969ERG7-F1
#
_cell.length_a   1.000
_cell.length_b   1.000
_cell.length_c   1.000
_cell.angle_alpha   90.00
_cell.angle_beta   90.00
_cell.angle_gamma   90.00
#
_symmetry.space_group_name_H-M   'P 1'
#
loop_
_entity.id
_entity.type
_entity.pdbx_description
1 polymer ?
#
loop_
_entity_poly.entity_id
_entity_poly.type
_entity_poly.pdbx_seq_one_letter_code
_entity_poly.pdbx_strand_id
1 'polypeptide(L)'
;MLLARFSLLGRTGLVTALAPLELQRLTRMKKAQASPMLEPDTTSYSGVIVDARGLMITPALFPRILTASGNLVYDLSRINPNLLEEQGLGVYSASPAALLANALIGVNPLVVRAIRTEGVQPVDLLIEDDDGAKIAAASERAGFLLKGRVGILID
;
A
#
# COMPACT_ATOMS: atom_id res chain seq x y z
N MET A 1 27.90 -15.54 17.55
CA MET A 1 26.83 -14.56 17.27
C MET A 1 25.96 -15.17 16.18
N LEU A 2 24.75 -15.64 16.50
CA LEU A 2 23.86 -16.27 15.52
C LEU A 2 23.14 -15.18 14.73
N LEU A 3 23.48 -15.03 13.45
CA LEU A 3 22.76 -14.13 12.55
C LEU A 3 21.59 -14.88 11.93
N ALA A 4 20.38 -14.66 12.42
CA ALA A 4 19.17 -15.20 11.81
C ALA A 4 18.75 -14.31 10.63
N ARG A 5 18.55 -14.92 9.46
CA ARG A 5 18.01 -14.25 8.28
C ARG A 5 16.62 -14.81 8.00
N PHE A 6 15.62 -13.93 7.95
CA PHE A 6 14.26 -14.29 7.60
C PHE A 6 13.88 -13.61 6.30
N SER A 7 13.15 -14.31 5.45
CA SER A 7 12.53 -13.69 4.29
C SER A 7 11.44 -12.72 4.73
N LEU A 8 11.32 -11.59 4.04
CA LEU A 8 10.24 -10.64 4.30
C LEU A 8 8.89 -11.21 3.84
N LEU A 9 8.91 -11.84 2.66
CA LEU A 9 7.77 -12.40 1.95
C LEU A 9 7.87 -13.94 1.89
N GLY A 10 6.79 -14.56 1.42
CA GLY A 10 6.62 -16.00 1.28
C GLY A 10 5.94 -16.64 2.49
N ARG A 11 5.54 -17.90 2.33
CA ARG A 11 4.73 -18.66 3.29
C ARG A 11 5.29 -18.75 4.71
N THR A 12 6.61 -18.65 4.86
CA THR A 12 7.33 -18.64 6.16
C THR A 12 7.96 -17.28 6.46
N GLY A 13 7.61 -16.25 5.69
CA GLY A 13 8.14 -14.89 5.82
C GLY A 13 7.50 -14.09 6.94
N LEU A 14 8.12 -12.96 7.25
CA LEU A 14 7.68 -12.08 8.34
C LEU A 14 6.29 -11.49 8.11
N VAL A 15 5.91 -11.18 6.86
CA VAL A 15 4.57 -10.70 6.55
C VAL A 15 3.50 -11.72 6.96
N THR A 16 3.65 -12.98 6.56
CA THR A 16 2.70 -14.05 6.89
C THR A 16 2.62 -14.30 8.40
N ALA A 17 3.77 -14.24 9.09
CA ALA A 17 3.82 -14.43 10.53
C ALA A 17 3.13 -13.31 11.34
N LEU A 18 3.18 -12.06 10.85
CA LEU A 18 2.70 -10.89 11.59
C LEU A 18 1.33 -10.38 11.15
N ALA A 19 0.88 -10.71 9.93
CA ALA A 19 -0.38 -10.22 9.38
C ALA A 19 -1.62 -10.50 10.25
N PRO A 20 -1.79 -11.69 10.87
CA PRO A 20 -2.96 -11.93 11.74
C PRO A 20 -2.99 -10.98 12.95
N LEU A 21 -1.83 -10.68 13.52
CA LEU A 21 -1.71 -9.78 14.67
C LEU A 21 -2.07 -8.34 14.28
N GLU A 22 -1.60 -7.89 13.12
CA GLU A 22 -1.94 -6.56 12.61
C GLU A 22 -3.41 -6.45 12.23
N LEU A 23 -4.00 -7.44 11.58
CA LEU A 23 -5.43 -7.42 11.25
C LEU A 23 -6.31 -7.39 12.50
N GLN A 24 -5.90 -8.09 13.56
CA GLN A 24 -6.57 -8.01 14.87
C GLN A 24 -6.45 -6.61 15.48
N ARG A 25 -5.28 -5.95 15.37
CA ARG A 25 -5.10 -4.55 15.80
C ARG A 25 -6.03 -3.61 15.02
N LEU A 26 -6.05 -3.72 13.70
CA LEU A 26 -6.91 -2.92 12.82
C LEU A 26 -8.40 -3.11 13.13
N THR A 27 -8.84 -4.35 13.34
CA THR A 27 -10.25 -4.66 13.66
C THR A 27 -10.68 -4.11 15.02
N ARG A 28 -9.77 -4.10 16.01
CA ARG A 28 -10.01 -3.44 17.30
C ARG A 28 -10.10 -1.92 17.17
N MET A 29 -9.41 -1.33 16.20
CA MET A 29 -9.41 0.11 15.94
C MET A 29 -10.53 0.58 15.00
N LYS A 30 -11.03 -0.29 14.12
CA LYS A 30 -11.94 0.07 13.02
C LYS A 30 -13.24 -0.71 13.11
N LYS A 31 -14.29 -0.05 13.60
CA LYS A 31 -15.67 -0.48 13.33
C LYS A 31 -16.16 0.30 12.09
N ALA A 32 -16.50 -0.45 11.04
CA ALA A 32 -17.06 -0.07 9.72
C ALA A 32 -16.10 0.46 8.64
N GLN A 33 -16.01 -0.26 7.50
CA GLN A 33 -16.64 0.11 6.21
C GLN A 33 -16.06 -0.78 5.08
N ALA A 34 -16.92 -1.55 4.43
CA ALA A 34 -16.60 -2.34 3.24
C ALA A 34 -17.25 -1.68 2.01
N SER A 35 -16.56 -1.71 0.87
CA SER A 35 -17.08 -1.24 -0.43
C SER A 35 -17.17 -2.43 -1.38
N PRO A 36 -18.18 -2.48 -2.27
CA PRO A 36 -18.35 -3.59 -3.21
C PRO A 36 -17.32 -3.54 -4.33
N MET A 37 -17.07 -4.70 -4.93
CA MET A 37 -16.02 -4.97 -5.92
C MET A 37 -16.63 -4.99 -7.32
N LEU A 38 -16.07 -4.22 -8.27
CA LEU A 38 -16.43 -4.23 -9.70
C LEU A 38 -15.23 -4.74 -10.52
N GLU A 39 -15.53 -5.47 -11.60
CA GLU A 39 -14.54 -6.07 -12.50
C GLU A 39 -13.89 -5.02 -13.44
N PRO A 40 -12.61 -5.20 -13.85
CA PRO A 40 -11.83 -4.15 -14.48
C PRO A 40 -12.00 -3.98 -16.00
N ASP A 41 -12.35 -2.75 -16.40
CA ASP A 41 -12.31 -2.25 -17.78
C ASP A 41 -10.90 -1.72 -18.18
N THR A 42 -10.57 -1.83 -19.46
CA THR A 42 -9.22 -1.68 -20.05
C THR A 42 -8.71 -0.24 -20.26
N THR A 43 -9.40 0.77 -19.73
CA THR A 43 -8.90 2.17 -19.63
C THR A 43 -8.49 2.58 -18.21
N SER A 44 -8.39 1.59 -17.31
CA SER A 44 -8.17 1.80 -15.88
C SER A 44 -6.69 1.84 -15.49
N TYR A 45 -6.38 2.54 -14.39
CA TYR A 45 -5.04 2.56 -13.81
C TYR A 45 -4.60 1.16 -13.36
N SER A 46 -3.33 0.81 -13.57
CA SER A 46 -2.80 -0.51 -13.24
C SER A 46 -2.40 -0.66 -11.78
N GLY A 47 -2.16 0.46 -11.09
CA GLY A 47 -1.62 0.56 -9.73
C GLY A 47 -1.57 2.03 -9.29
N VAL A 48 -0.93 2.29 -8.16
CA VAL A 48 -0.64 3.65 -7.66
C VAL A 48 0.82 3.78 -7.26
N ILE A 49 1.44 4.92 -7.55
CA ILE A 49 2.72 5.35 -7.00
C ILE A 49 2.48 6.57 -6.11
N VAL A 50 2.92 6.50 -4.86
CA VAL A 50 2.89 7.62 -3.92
C VAL A 50 4.31 8.19 -3.80
N ASP A 51 4.50 9.42 -4.25
CA ASP A 51 5.76 10.15 -4.09
C ASP A 51 5.88 10.70 -2.67
N ALA A 52 6.76 10.09 -1.88
CA ALA A 52 7.02 10.39 -0.48
C ALA A 52 8.44 10.90 -0.23
N ARG A 53 9.15 11.32 -1.29
CA ARG A 53 10.49 11.92 -1.18
C ARG A 53 10.46 13.20 -0.34
N GLY A 54 11.53 13.44 0.40
CA GLY A 54 11.67 14.56 1.33
C GLY A 54 10.85 14.42 2.62
N LEU A 55 10.14 13.31 2.83
CA LEU A 55 9.32 13.08 4.03
C LEU A 55 9.97 12.15 5.06
N MET A 56 11.20 11.69 4.83
CA MET A 56 11.94 10.79 5.73
C MET A 56 11.15 9.52 6.10
N ILE A 57 10.35 9.01 5.16
CA ILE A 57 9.58 7.78 5.38
C ILE A 57 10.51 6.58 5.60
N THR A 58 10.17 5.75 6.58
CA THR A 58 10.85 4.49 6.84
C THR A 58 10.03 3.34 6.24
N PRO A 59 10.62 2.50 5.36
CA PRO A 59 9.93 1.34 4.82
C PRO A 59 9.42 0.40 5.92
N ALA A 60 8.15 0.01 5.82
CA ALA A 60 7.48 -0.88 6.77
C ALA A 60 6.76 -2.02 6.05
N LEU A 61 6.47 -3.08 6.81
CA LEU A 61 5.69 -4.23 6.34
C LEU A 61 4.22 -3.89 6.09
N PHE A 62 3.67 -3.02 6.93
CA PHE A 62 2.26 -2.70 6.96
C PHE A 62 2.02 -1.18 6.89
N PRO A 63 2.50 -0.50 5.84
CA PRO A 63 2.26 0.92 5.68
C PRO A 63 0.77 1.19 5.49
N ARG A 64 0.31 2.37 5.93
CA ARG A 64 -1.03 2.86 5.65
C ARG A 64 -0.97 4.11 4.77
N ILE A 65 -1.98 4.29 3.94
CA ILE A 65 -2.23 5.52 3.19
C ILE A 65 -3.55 6.09 3.67
N LEU A 66 -3.50 7.31 4.15
CA LEU A 66 -4.60 8.06 4.75
C LEU A 66 -4.76 9.38 4.00
N THR A 67 -5.98 9.91 3.96
CA THR A 67 -6.21 11.26 3.44
C THR A 67 -5.94 12.32 4.51
N ALA A 68 -5.84 13.59 4.11
CA ALA A 68 -5.64 14.72 5.02
C ALA A 68 -6.71 14.81 6.13
N SER A 69 -7.95 14.43 5.80
CA SER A 69 -9.07 14.31 6.74
C SER A 69 -9.02 13.05 7.63
N GLY A 70 -8.00 12.19 7.49
CA GLY A 70 -7.82 10.96 8.28
C GLY A 70 -8.58 9.74 7.73
N ASN A 71 -9.11 9.81 6.51
CA ASN A 71 -9.82 8.67 5.92
C ASN A 71 -8.84 7.63 5.40
N LEU A 72 -9.12 6.35 5.67
CA LEU A 72 -8.26 5.25 5.20
C LEU A 72 -8.45 4.98 3.71
N VAL A 73 -7.37 5.14 2.94
CA VAL A 73 -7.29 4.78 1.52
C VAL A 73 -6.80 3.35 1.35
N TYR A 74 -5.69 2.98 2.01
CA TYR A 74 -5.06 1.68 1.85
C TYR A 74 -4.34 1.21 3.13
N ASP A 75 -4.49 -0.07 3.47
CA ASP A 75 -3.76 -0.79 4.51
C ASP A 75 -3.88 -2.32 4.28
N LEU A 76 -3.43 -3.09 5.27
CA LEU A 76 -3.53 -4.55 5.29
C LEU A 76 -4.97 -5.09 5.13
N SER A 77 -5.99 -4.33 5.52
CA SER A 77 -7.39 -4.76 5.37
C SER A 77 -7.92 -4.65 3.93
N ARG A 78 -7.18 -3.97 3.04
CA ARG A 78 -7.57 -3.69 1.66
C ARG A 78 -6.91 -4.59 0.63
N ILE A 79 -6.03 -5.52 1.02
CA ILE A 79 -5.41 -6.49 0.12
C ILE A 79 -6.11 -7.86 0.19
N ASN A 80 -6.11 -8.61 -0.91
CA ASN A 80 -6.47 -10.02 -0.90
C ASN A 80 -5.43 -10.81 -0.07
N PRO A 81 -5.83 -11.51 1.01
CA PRO A 81 -4.89 -12.26 1.86
C PRO A 81 -4.03 -13.27 1.10
N ASN A 82 -4.55 -13.85 0.01
CA ASN A 82 -3.80 -14.83 -0.80
C ASN A 82 -2.64 -14.21 -1.58
N LEU A 83 -2.69 -12.90 -1.86
CA LEU A 83 -1.64 -12.17 -2.58
C LEU A 83 -0.63 -11.51 -1.63
N LEU A 84 -1.01 -11.33 -0.36
CA LEU A 84 -0.18 -10.68 0.65
C LEU A 84 1.16 -11.41 0.87
N GLU A 85 1.15 -12.75 0.88
CA GLU A 85 2.36 -13.53 1.12
C GLU A 85 3.39 -13.34 -0.02
N GLU A 86 2.92 -13.21 -1.25
CA GLU A 86 3.78 -13.12 -2.44
C GLU A 86 4.23 -11.70 -2.75
N GLN A 87 3.35 -10.72 -2.55
CA GLN A 87 3.51 -9.36 -3.05
C GLN A 87 3.70 -8.32 -1.94
N GLY A 88 3.31 -8.64 -0.70
CA GLY A 88 3.25 -7.68 0.40
C GLY A 88 2.21 -6.58 0.14
N LEU A 89 2.32 -5.47 0.87
CA LEU A 89 1.44 -4.30 0.67
C LEU A 89 1.96 -3.30 -0.36
N GLY A 90 3.12 -3.54 -0.96
CA GLY A 90 3.70 -2.65 -1.94
C GLY A 90 5.21 -2.75 -2.01
N VAL A 91 5.78 -1.94 -2.90
CA VAL A 91 7.22 -1.87 -3.15
C VAL A 91 7.75 -0.47 -2.90
N TYR A 92 8.94 -0.38 -2.33
CA TYR A 92 9.65 0.87 -2.12
C TYR A 92 10.79 1.00 -3.12
N SER A 93 11.05 2.21 -3.61
CA SER A 93 12.21 2.47 -4.45
C SER A 93 12.61 3.94 -4.37
N ALA A 94 13.90 4.23 -4.54
CA ALA A 94 14.39 5.59 -4.76
C ALA A 94 14.32 6.03 -6.23
N SER A 95 14.01 5.10 -7.16
CA SER A 95 13.98 5.37 -8.60
C SER A 95 12.55 5.34 -9.14
N PRO A 96 12.05 6.48 -9.69
CA PRO A 96 10.76 6.50 -10.37
C PRO A 96 10.71 5.51 -11.54
N ALA A 97 11.81 5.39 -12.29
CA ALA A 97 11.89 4.46 -13.41
C ALA A 97 11.80 3.00 -12.96
N ALA A 98 12.39 2.65 -11.80
CA ALA A 98 12.29 1.30 -11.26
C ALA A 98 10.86 0.94 -10.82
N LEU A 99 10.11 1.90 -10.27
CA LEU A 99 8.69 1.71 -9.95
C LEU A 99 7.84 1.54 -11.21
N LEU A 100 8.06 2.38 -12.22
CA LEU A 100 7.33 2.28 -13.49
C LEU A 100 7.63 0.98 -14.25
N ALA A 101 8.83 0.42 -14.10
CA ALA A 101 9.21 -0.87 -14.68
C ALA A 101 8.77 -2.07 -13.83
N ASN A 102 8.23 -1.86 -12.62
CA ASN A 102 7.89 -2.94 -11.71
C ASN A 102 6.61 -3.66 -12.16
N ALA A 103 6.72 -4.98 -12.41
CA ALA A 103 5.62 -5.82 -12.84
C ALA A 103 4.43 -5.83 -11.85
N LEU A 104 4.66 -5.62 -10.56
CA LEU A 104 3.60 -5.50 -9.56
C LEU A 104 2.74 -4.26 -9.82
N ILE A 105 3.36 -3.12 -10.11
CA ILE A 105 2.68 -1.83 -10.30
C ILE A 105 1.94 -1.80 -11.65
N GLY A 106 2.52 -2.44 -12.67
CA GLY A 106 1.96 -2.49 -14.02
C GLY A 106 2.25 -1.23 -14.84
N VAL A 107 1.66 -1.17 -16.03
CA VAL A 107 2.10 -0.28 -17.12
C VAL A 107 1.61 1.18 -16.97
N ASN A 108 0.51 1.43 -16.28
CA ASN A 108 -0.12 2.75 -16.19
C ASN A 108 -0.59 3.06 -14.77
N PRO A 109 0.33 3.30 -13.82
CA PRO A 109 -0.05 3.66 -12.46
C PRO A 109 -0.52 5.11 -12.35
N LEU A 110 -1.44 5.36 -11.43
CA LEU A 110 -1.76 6.70 -10.97
C LEU A 110 -0.60 7.20 -10.10
N VAL A 111 -0.06 8.40 -10.36
CA VAL A 111 0.99 8.98 -9.52
C VAL A 111 0.40 10.11 -8.68
N VAL A 112 0.57 10.03 -7.36
CA VAL A 112 0.12 11.04 -6.39
C VAL A 112 1.29 11.46 -5.48
N ARG A 113 1.14 12.58 -4.77
CA ARG A 113 2.14 13.06 -3.80
C ARG A 113 1.63 12.88 -2.37
N ALA A 114 2.49 12.42 -1.48
CA ALA A 114 2.26 12.52 -0.04
C ALA A 114 2.56 13.93 0.48
N ILE A 115 1.73 14.40 1.42
CA ILE A 115 1.86 15.69 2.08
C ILE A 115 2.83 15.58 3.26
N ARG A 116 2.69 14.51 4.05
CA ARG A 116 3.51 14.22 5.23
C ARG A 116 3.41 12.74 5.60
N THR A 117 4.27 12.30 6.52
CA THR A 117 4.11 11.03 7.22
C THR A 117 3.26 11.19 8.48
N GLU A 118 2.66 10.09 8.95
CA GLU A 118 1.88 10.05 10.19
C GLU A 118 2.32 8.86 11.07
N GLY A 119 2.02 8.95 12.37
CA GLY A 119 2.30 7.92 13.37
C GLY A 119 3.51 8.22 14.24
N VAL A 120 3.73 7.35 15.24
CA VAL A 120 4.91 7.43 16.14
C VAL A 120 6.21 7.22 15.36
N GLN A 121 6.15 6.39 14.31
CA GLN A 121 7.21 6.21 13.33
C GLN A 121 6.71 6.76 11.99
N PRO A 122 7.58 7.35 11.17
CA PRO A 122 7.20 7.93 9.88
C PRO A 122 7.02 6.83 8.83
N VAL A 123 5.99 6.00 8.99
CA VAL A 123 5.73 4.82 8.14
C VAL A 123 4.42 4.94 7.35
N ASP A 124 3.47 5.70 7.88
CA ASP A 124 2.18 5.94 7.24
C ASP A 124 2.24 7.22 6.42
N LEU A 125 1.55 7.23 5.28
CA LEU A 125 1.53 8.34 4.34
C LEU A 125 0.19 9.06 4.40
N LEU A 126 0.25 10.39 4.46
CA LEU A 126 -0.90 11.26 4.31
C LEU A 126 -0.91 11.89 2.92
N ILE A 127 -2.03 11.81 2.21
CA ILE A 127 -2.24 12.41 0.89
C ILE A 127 -3.41 13.40 0.91
N GLU A 128 -3.54 14.23 -0.12
CA GLU A 128 -4.69 15.12 -0.26
C GLU A 128 -6.00 14.34 -0.39
N ASP A 129 -7.10 14.89 0.13
CA ASP A 129 -8.42 14.23 0.10
C ASP A 129 -8.87 13.95 -1.35
N ASP A 130 -8.60 14.87 -2.28
CA ASP A 130 -8.90 14.71 -3.71
C ASP A 130 -8.11 13.56 -4.35
N ASP A 131 -6.84 13.39 -3.97
CA ASP A 131 -6.01 12.29 -4.47
C ASP A 131 -6.46 10.95 -3.87
N GLY A 132 -6.87 10.94 -2.60
CA GLY A 132 -7.51 9.78 -1.99
C GLY A 132 -8.78 9.36 -2.72
N ALA A 133 -9.64 10.31 -3.10
CA ALA A 133 -10.85 10.05 -3.87
C ALA A 133 -10.53 9.48 -5.26
N LYS A 134 -9.51 10.04 -5.96
CA LYS A 134 -9.05 9.51 -7.26
C LYS A 134 -8.54 8.07 -7.15
N ILE A 135 -7.73 7.76 -6.14
CA ILE A 135 -7.21 6.41 -5.91
C ILE A 135 -8.35 5.44 -5.64
N ALA A 136 -9.28 5.80 -4.75
CA ALA A 136 -10.42 4.94 -4.41
C ALA A 136 -11.26 4.65 -5.66
N ALA A 137 -11.63 5.67 -6.43
CA ALA A 137 -12.43 5.50 -7.65
C ALA A 137 -11.70 4.74 -8.75
N ALA A 138 -10.37 4.90 -8.86
CA ALA A 138 -9.55 4.16 -9.81
C ALA A 138 -9.42 2.69 -9.41
N SER A 139 -9.18 2.41 -8.12
CA SER A 139 -9.05 1.04 -7.63
C SER A 139 -10.38 0.30 -7.55
N GLU A 140 -11.50 0.98 -7.36
CA GLU A 140 -12.83 0.35 -7.41
C GLU A 140 -13.12 -0.24 -8.79
N ARG A 141 -12.63 0.42 -9.85
CA ARG A 141 -12.70 -0.08 -11.23
C ARG A 141 -11.64 -1.14 -11.51
N ALA A 142 -10.37 -0.88 -11.17
CA ALA A 142 -9.24 -1.74 -11.58
C ALA A 142 -8.91 -2.90 -10.62
N GLY A 143 -9.37 -2.82 -9.36
CA GLY A 143 -9.03 -3.73 -8.29
C GLY A 143 -7.54 -3.73 -7.89
N PHE A 144 -6.78 -2.66 -8.16
CA PHE A 144 -5.32 -2.69 -7.99
C PHE A 144 -4.87 -2.66 -6.52
N LEU A 145 -5.62 -2.03 -5.60
CA LEU A 145 -5.29 -2.06 -4.16
C LEU A 145 -5.47 -3.46 -3.56
N LEU A 146 -6.50 -4.19 -4.00
CA LEU A 146 -6.72 -5.59 -3.62
C LEU A 146 -5.57 -6.51 -4.05
N LYS A 147 -4.79 -6.09 -5.05
CA LYS A 147 -3.63 -6.79 -5.60
C LYS A 147 -2.30 -6.21 -5.10
N GLY A 148 -2.30 -5.36 -4.07
CA GLY A 148 -1.06 -4.81 -3.49
C GLY A 148 -0.24 -3.95 -4.45
N ARG A 149 -0.85 -3.39 -5.51
CA ARG A 149 -0.13 -2.66 -6.56
C ARG A 149 0.13 -1.21 -6.16
N VAL A 150 0.95 -1.06 -5.13
CA VAL A 150 1.32 0.21 -4.52
C VAL A 150 2.84 0.36 -4.58
N GLY A 151 3.30 1.41 -5.23
CA GLY A 151 4.68 1.86 -5.21
C GLY A 151 4.83 3.03 -4.26
N ILE A 152 5.85 3.03 -3.41
CA ILE A 152 6.20 4.16 -2.56
C ILE A 152 7.58 4.64 -3.01
N LEU A 153 7.61 5.83 -3.60
CA LEU A 153 8.85 6.47 -4.03
C LEU A 153 9.45 7.19 -2.81
N ILE A 154 10.67 6.82 -2.47
CA ILE A 154 11.43 7.30 -1.31
C ILE A 154 12.71 8.00 -1.75
N ASP A 155 13.44 8.59 -0.80
CA ASP A 155 14.79 9.14 -1.05
C ASP A 155 15.86 8.05 -1.14
#